data_AF-A0A3M2GX07-F1
#
_entry.id   AF-A0A3M2GX07-F1
#
_cell.length_a   1.000
_cell.length_b   1.000
_cell.length_c   1.000
_cell.angle_alpha   90.00
_cell.angle_beta   90.00
_cell.angle_gamma   90.00
#
_symmetry.space_group_name_H-M   'P 1'
#
loop_
_entity.id
_entity.type
_entity.pdbx_description
1 polymer ?
#
loop_
_entity_poly.entity_id
_entity_poly.type
_entity_poly.pdbx_seq_one_letter_code
_entity_poly.pdbx_strand_id
1 'polypeptide(L)'
;MRFYGVPSEERLAEIIERIEDGEWFYEGDGKREVLSTEQVKRKLTEILEEIKKWKSSNSYIPAGTTFFFVHEPQNPKAFKIYDLSSLGCASSLSPPRWKFYLKGLEI
;
A
#
# COMPACT_ATOMS: atom_id res chain seq x y z
N MET A 1 -5.76 -15.14 1.43
CA MET A 1 -6.07 -13.97 0.58
C MET A 1 -4.91 -13.72 -0.38
N ARG A 2 -5.16 -13.49 -1.69
CA ARG A 2 -4.09 -13.28 -2.67
C ARG A 2 -3.90 -11.78 -2.93
N PHE A 3 -2.66 -11.32 -2.86
CA PHE A 3 -2.29 -9.93 -3.15
C PHE A 3 -1.56 -9.85 -4.49
N TYR A 4 -1.78 -8.76 -5.21
CA TYR A 4 -1.14 -8.49 -6.49
C TYR A 4 -0.28 -7.24 -6.37
N GLY A 5 0.98 -7.36 -6.79
CA GLY A 5 1.89 -6.22 -6.87
C GLY A 5 1.40 -5.20 -7.90
N VAL A 6 1.41 -3.93 -7.55
CA VAL A 6 1.03 -2.82 -8.44
C VAL A 6 2.33 -2.15 -8.94
N PRO A 7 2.75 -2.39 -10.19
CA PRO A 7 4.08 -2.00 -10.66
C PRO A 7 4.18 -0.53 -11.11
N SER A 8 3.04 0.15 -11.33
CA SER A 8 2.98 1.54 -11.78
C SER A 8 2.20 2.40 -10.79
N GLU A 9 2.70 3.60 -10.55
CA GLU A 9 2.06 4.61 -9.71
C GLU A 9 0.74 5.12 -10.31
N GLU A 10 0.64 5.24 -11.63
CA GLU A 10 -0.61 5.63 -12.28
C GLU A 10 -1.69 4.58 -12.05
N ARG A 11 -1.32 3.30 -12.18
CA ARG A 11 -2.24 2.19 -11.91
C ARG A 11 -2.70 2.18 -10.46
N LEU A 12 -1.81 2.50 -9.52
CA LEU A 12 -2.19 2.60 -8.12
C LEU A 12 -3.18 3.75 -7.88
N ALA A 13 -2.95 4.92 -8.48
CA ALA A 13 -3.88 6.04 -8.38
C ALA A 13 -5.28 5.66 -8.86
N GLU A 14 -5.39 4.95 -10.00
CA GLU A 14 -6.69 4.44 -10.47
C GLU A 14 -7.36 3.47 -9.48
N ILE A 15 -6.58 2.65 -8.78
CA ILE A 15 -7.09 1.70 -7.79
C ILE A 15 -7.59 2.44 -6.55
N ILE A 16 -6.87 3.48 -6.09
CA ILE A 16 -7.26 4.30 -4.94
C ILE A 16 -8.62 4.97 -5.19
N GLU A 17 -8.84 5.50 -6.40
CA GLU A 17 -10.12 6.13 -6.75
C GLU A 17 -11.31 5.16 -6.71
N ARG A 18 -11.07 3.86 -6.95
CA ARG A 18 -12.08 2.80 -6.95
C ARG A 18 -12.38 2.20 -5.59
N ILE A 19 -11.74 2.69 -4.52
CA ILE A 19 -12.04 2.24 -3.16
C ILE A 19 -13.50 2.58 -2.84
N GLU A 20 -14.26 1.54 -2.52
CA GLU A 20 -15.67 1.63 -2.12
C GLU A 20 -15.81 2.15 -0.69
N ASP A 21 -16.97 2.75 -0.40
CA ASP A 21 -17.29 3.29 0.91
C ASP A 21 -17.28 2.22 2.01
N GLY A 22 -16.71 2.58 3.16
CA GLY A 22 -16.67 1.75 4.34
C GLY A 22 -15.73 2.26 5.43
N GLU A 23 -15.72 1.54 6.55
CA GLU A 23 -14.75 1.70 7.63
C GLU A 23 -13.55 0.80 7.38
N TRP A 24 -12.35 1.37 7.48
CA TRP A 24 -11.11 0.67 7.21
C TRP A 24 -10.20 0.70 8.43
N PHE A 25 -9.49 -0.40 8.68
CA PHE A 25 -8.36 -0.39 9.60
C PHE A 25 -7.09 0.02 8.87
N TYR A 26 -6.34 0.92 9.50
CA TYR A 26 -4.96 1.22 9.18
C TYR A 26 -4.06 0.63 10.27
N GLU A 27 -3.01 -0.09 9.87
CA GLU A 27 -1.92 -0.51 10.74
C GLU A 27 -0.60 0.02 10.19
N GLY A 28 0.15 0.77 10.99
CA GLY A 28 1.47 1.25 10.62
C GLY A 28 2.10 2.10 11.71
N ASP A 29 3.43 2.14 11.72
CA ASP A 29 4.22 2.94 12.67
C ASP A 29 3.86 2.64 14.15
N GLY A 30 3.53 1.38 14.45
CA GLY A 30 3.14 0.90 15.78
C GLY A 30 1.72 1.30 16.22
N LYS A 31 0.89 1.85 15.31
CA LYS A 31 -0.48 2.28 15.60
C LYS A 31 -1.50 1.51 14.78
N ARG A 32 -2.71 1.38 15.34
CA ARG A 32 -3.91 0.89 14.64
C ARG A 32 -5.01 1.91 14.77
N GLU A 33 -5.62 2.29 13.66
CA GLU A 33 -6.66 3.32 13.58
C GLU A 33 -7.81 2.85 12.70
N VAL A 34 -9.01 3.38 12.95
CA VAL A 34 -10.16 3.22 12.05
C VAL A 34 -10.30 4.50 11.23
N LEU A 35 -10.34 4.34 9.92
CA LEU A 35 -10.39 5.42 8.94
C LEU A 35 -11.66 5.29 8.10
N SER A 36 -12.23 6.43 7.72
CA SER A 36 -13.21 6.50 6.63
C SER A 36 -12.52 6.29 5.28
N THR A 37 -13.32 6.02 4.25
CA THR A 37 -12.83 5.83 2.88
C THR A 37 -12.04 7.04 2.37
N GLU A 38 -12.51 8.26 2.62
CA GLU A 38 -11.80 9.49 2.25
C GLU A 38 -10.45 9.62 2.97
N GLN A 39 -10.39 9.23 4.25
CA GLN A 39 -9.13 9.21 5.00
C GLN A 39 -8.15 8.17 4.45
N VAL A 40 -8.64 6.99 4.05
CA VAL A 40 -7.82 5.95 3.40
C VAL A 40 -7.28 6.44 2.07
N LYS A 41 -8.14 6.98 1.19
CA LYS A 41 -7.72 7.51 -0.12
C LYS A 41 -6.62 8.56 0.04
N ARG A 42 -6.83 9.52 0.94
CA ARG A 42 -5.82 10.54 1.24
C ARG A 42 -4.51 9.93 1.72
N LYS A 43 -4.55 9.00 2.67
CA LYS A 43 -3.34 8.41 3.26
C LYS A 43 -2.58 7.53 2.26
N LEU A 44 -3.28 6.77 1.42
CA LEU A 44 -2.67 6.00 0.34
C LEU A 44 -2.01 6.92 -0.70
N THR A 45 -2.63 8.05 -1.04
CA THR A 45 -2.04 9.06 -1.91
C THR A 45 -0.79 9.70 -1.30
N GLU A 46 -0.80 10.02 0.00
CA GLU A 46 0.37 10.53 0.72
C GLU A 46 1.54 9.52 0.67
N ILE A 47 1.27 8.22 0.89
CA ILE A 47 2.27 7.16 0.82
C ILE A 47 2.78 6.95 -0.63
N LEU A 48 1.89 7.08 -1.63
CA LEU A 48 2.27 7.01 -3.04
C LEU A 48 3.27 8.11 -3.40
N GLU A 49 3.04 9.34 -2.95
CA GLU A 49 3.96 10.45 -3.15
C GLU A 49 5.29 10.25 -2.40
N GLU A 50 5.26 9.63 -1.22
CA GLU A 50 6.48 9.25 -0.49
C GLU A 50 7.31 8.23 -1.29
N ILE A 51 6.68 7.20 -1.87
CA ILE A 51 7.37 6.19 -2.69
C ILE A 51 7.92 6.79 -3.99
N LYS A 52 7.18 7.70 -4.65
CA LYS A 52 7.70 8.45 -5.81
C LYS A 52 8.96 9.22 -5.45
N LYS A 53 8.99 9.87 -4.28
CA LYS A 53 10.17 10.58 -3.78
C LYS A 53 11.33 9.64 -3.51
N TRP A 54 11.10 8.45 -2.96
CA TRP A 54 12.17 7.45 -2.79
C TRP A 54 12.79 7.06 -4.13
N LYS A 55 11.95 6.74 -5.13
CA LYS A 55 12.40 6.35 -6.47
C LYS A 55 13.16 7.48 -7.18
N SER A 56 12.73 8.73 -7.01
CA SER A 56 13.39 9.87 -7.66
C SER A 56 14.67 10.32 -6.95
N SER A 57 14.76 10.16 -5.63
CA SER A 57 15.93 10.56 -4.84
C SER A 57 17.03 9.50 -4.76
N ASN A 58 16.73 8.23 -5.06
CA ASN A 58 17.67 7.13 -4.98
C ASN A 58 17.77 6.40 -6.32
N SER A 59 18.86 6.67 -7.05
CA SER A 59 19.15 6.06 -8.36
C SER A 59 19.37 4.55 -8.32
N TYR A 60 19.56 3.96 -7.14
CA TYR A 60 19.71 2.50 -6.97
C TYR A 60 18.38 1.77 -6.87
N ILE A 61 17.24 2.47 -6.84
CA ILE A 61 15.91 1.85 -6.83
C ILE A 61 15.42 1.78 -8.29
N PRO A 62 15.30 0.59 -8.88
CA PRO A 62 14.71 0.46 -10.21
C PRO A 62 13.29 1.06 -10.25
N ALA A 63 12.95 1.76 -11.33
CA ALA A 63 11.62 2.35 -11.49
C ALA A 63 10.49 1.31 -11.37
N GLY A 64 10.72 0.08 -11.84
CA GLY A 64 9.76 -1.04 -11.74
C GLY A 64 9.64 -1.69 -10.36
N THR A 65 10.34 -1.18 -9.34
CA THR A 65 10.26 -1.73 -7.98
C THR A 65 8.86 -1.58 -7.43
N THR A 66 8.26 -2.70 -7.03
CA THR A 66 6.87 -2.76 -6.54
C THR A 66 6.85 -2.67 -5.02
N PHE A 67 6.18 -1.64 -4.49
CA PHE A 67 6.01 -1.43 -3.05
C PHE A 67 4.57 -1.66 -2.59
N PHE A 68 3.59 -1.48 -3.49
CA PHE A 68 2.18 -1.65 -3.20
C PHE A 68 1.68 -3.01 -3.65
N PHE A 69 0.94 -3.66 -2.77
CA PHE A 69 0.26 -4.91 -3.01
C PHE A 69 -1.20 -4.76 -2.63
N VAL A 70 -2.11 -5.05 -3.55
CA VAL A 70 -3.55 -4.87 -3.34
C VAL A 70 -4.28 -6.22 -3.42
N HIS A 71 -5.29 -6.39 -2.57
CA HIS A 71 -6.26 -7.46 -2.71
C HIS A 71 -7.29 -7.08 -3.77
N GLU A 72 -7.40 -7.89 -4.83
CA GLU A 72 -8.37 -7.70 -5.94
C GLU A 72 -8.38 -6.25 -6.50
N PRO A 73 -7.49 -5.92 -7.46
CA PRO A 73 -7.40 -4.55 -8.01
C PRO A 73 -8.70 -3.97 -8.60
N GLN A 74 -9.69 -4.82 -8.92
CA GLN A 74 -10.99 -4.40 -9.44
C GLN A 74 -11.96 -3.97 -8.33
N ASN A 75 -11.85 -4.56 -7.14
CA ASN A 75 -12.57 -4.16 -5.94
C ASN A 75 -11.58 -4.22 -4.76
N PRO A 76 -10.80 -3.16 -4.56
CA PRO A 76 -9.73 -3.18 -3.57
C PRO A 76 -10.32 -3.19 -2.16
N LYS A 77 -9.95 -4.22 -1.39
CA LYS A 77 -10.42 -4.39 0.01
C LYS A 77 -9.31 -4.42 1.04
N ALA A 78 -8.06 -4.54 0.59
CA ALA A 78 -6.90 -4.53 1.44
C ALA A 78 -5.65 -4.12 0.67
N PHE A 79 -4.72 -3.46 1.36
CA PHE A 79 -3.42 -3.06 0.86
C PHE A 79 -2.33 -3.50 1.83
N LYS A 80 -1.22 -3.98 1.27
CA LYS A 80 0.05 -4.18 1.96
C LYS A 80 1.09 -3.31 1.26
N ILE A 81 1.80 -2.51 2.04
CA ILE A 81 2.77 -1.56 1.51
C ILE A 81 4.09 -1.77 2.24
N TYR A 82 5.14 -1.90 1.45
CA TYR A 82 6.50 -2.14 1.91
C TYR A 82 7.33 -0.87 1.74
N ASP A 83 8.41 -0.77 2.48
CA ASP A 83 9.37 0.33 2.37
C ASP A 83 10.73 -0.15 1.87
N LEU A 84 11.71 0.76 1.85
CA LEU A 84 13.06 0.46 1.39
C LEU A 84 13.77 -0.61 2.23
N SER A 85 13.39 -0.79 3.50
CA SER A 85 13.95 -1.87 4.34
C SER A 85 13.59 -3.25 3.82
N SER A 86 12.54 -3.35 2.99
CA SER A 86 12.06 -4.59 2.41
C SER A 86 12.82 -4.98 1.12
N LEU A 87 13.73 -4.14 0.62
CA LEU A 87 14.54 -4.41 -0.57
C LEU A 87 15.80 -5.24 -0.27
N GLY A 88 16.05 -5.60 0.99
CA GLY A 88 17.17 -6.46 1.38
C GLY A 88 17.00 -7.91 0.93
N CYS A 89 18.13 -8.62 0.73
CA CYS A 89 18.18 -10.06 0.43
C CYS A 89 17.83 -10.93 1.66
N ALA A 90 16.78 -10.59 2.40
CA ALA A 90 16.33 -11.38 3.54
C ALA A 90 15.60 -12.64 3.05
N SER A 91 15.90 -13.79 3.68
CA SER A 91 15.23 -15.07 3.44
C SER A 91 13.74 -15.08 3.84
N SER A 92 13.29 -14.03 4.52
CA SER A 92 11.89 -13.73 4.82
C SER A 92 11.59 -12.29 4.41
N LEU A 93 10.50 -12.07 3.67
CA LEU A 93 9.98 -10.72 3.43
C LEU A 93 9.74 -10.03 4.77
N SER A 94 10.36 -8.86 4.97
CA SER A 94 10.06 -7.96 6.08
C SER A 94 8.53 -7.79 6.19
N PRO A 95 7.94 -7.67 7.37
CA PRO A 95 6.51 -7.40 7.48
C PRO A 95 6.18 -6.09 6.72
N PRO A 96 5.00 -5.99 6.11
CA PRO A 96 4.59 -4.75 5.45
C PRO A 96 4.58 -3.61 6.48
N ARG A 97 5.15 -2.47 6.11
CA ARG A 97 5.22 -1.28 6.96
C ARG A 97 3.85 -0.69 7.21
N TRP A 98 3.02 -0.66 6.17
CA TRP A 98 1.65 -0.19 6.26
C TRP A 98 0.69 -1.26 5.74
N LYS A 99 -0.42 -1.42 6.45
CA LYS A 99 -1.55 -2.24 6.02
C LYS A 99 -2.82 -1.41 6.10
N PHE A 100 -3.67 -1.60 5.10
CA PHE A 100 -5.02 -1.06 5.08
C PHE A 100 -5.98 -2.21 4.80
N TYR A 101 -7.11 -2.27 5.50
CA TYR A 101 -8.12 -3.29 5.22
C TYR A 101 -9.51 -2.91 5.66
N LEU A 102 -10.51 -3.24 4.83
CA LEU A 102 -11.90 -2.99 5.16
C LEU A 102 -12.30 -3.79 6.41
N LYS A 103 -13.00 -3.14 7.33
CA LYS A 103 -13.48 -3.74 8.58
C LYS A 103 -14.38 -4.94 8.25
N GLY A 104 -14.12 -6.07 8.91
CA GLY A 104 -14.79 -7.35 8.61
C GLY A 104 -13.99 -8.27 7.69
N LEU A 105 -12.84 -7.84 7.15
CA LEU A 105 -11.84 -8.74 6.61
C LEU A 105 -10.87 -9.16 7.71
N GLU A 106 -10.80 -10.46 7.98
CA GLU A 106 -9.69 -11.06 8.71
C GLU A 106 -8.49 -11.20 7.76
N ILE A 107 -7.34 -10.58 8.09
CA ILE A 107 -6.12 -10.54 7.23
C ILE A 107 -4.87 -10.95 8.02
#